data_AF-A0A0R3E2K4-F1
#
_entry.id   AF-A0A0R3E2K4-F1
#
_cell.length_a   1.000
_cell.length_b   1.000
_cell.length_c   1.000
_cell.angle_alpha   90.00
_cell.angle_beta   90.00
_cell.angle_gamma   90.00
#
_symmetry.space_group_name_H-M   'P 1'
#
loop_
_entity.id
_entity.type
_entity.pdbx_description
1 polymer ?
#
loop_
_entity_poly.entity_id
_entity_poly.type
_entity_poly.pdbx_seq_one_letter_code
_entity_poly.pdbx_strand_id
1 'polypeptide(L)'
;MRPREFDHDEVLRIAFDQFWRKGVRGASLSDIARASGVQRGSLYNAFGSKEALFLQAYERYAGDYLLALQKTLATGSLRKRLTSFFDLTITNFRSGSPPRGCPTTRGLMELGAVEGEGLDEDAREAFANLISRIAALVQDALEAGAARGEFSGDPAAAALHIITVTRGLAVLERAFDEEPQLRKIAAHTIDLVLGKGGR
;
A
#
# COMPACT_ATOMS: atom_id res chain seq x y z
N MET A 1 38.26 14.17 -6.03
CA MET A 1 37.40 13.23 -5.27
C MET A 1 36.21 12.89 -6.14
N ARG A 2 35.96 11.60 -6.43
CA ARG A 2 34.65 11.19 -6.95
C ARG A 2 33.64 11.35 -5.80
N PRO A 3 32.49 12.01 -5.99
CA PRO A 3 31.44 11.99 -4.99
C PRO A 3 31.13 10.53 -4.65
N ARG A 4 31.01 10.23 -3.35
CA ARG A 4 30.60 8.91 -2.90
C ARG A 4 29.18 8.68 -3.43
N GLU A 5 29.04 7.79 -4.40
CA GLU A 5 27.76 7.43 -4.99
C GLU A 5 26.88 6.87 -3.85
N PHE A 6 25.70 7.45 -3.67
CA PHE A 6 24.79 7.05 -2.60
C PHE A 6 23.97 5.84 -3.05
N ASP A 7 23.48 5.07 -2.09
CA ASP A 7 22.56 3.96 -2.36
C ASP A 7 21.21 4.53 -2.80
N HIS A 8 20.87 4.32 -4.08
CA HIS A 8 19.67 4.85 -4.71
C HIS A 8 18.40 4.27 -4.06
N ASP A 9 18.40 2.98 -3.76
CA ASP A 9 17.25 2.27 -3.17
C ASP A 9 16.99 2.71 -1.74
N GLU A 10 18.06 2.93 -0.97
CA GLU A 10 17.95 3.46 0.39
C GLU A 10 17.41 4.90 0.38
N VAL A 11 17.85 5.74 -0.56
CA VAL A 11 17.31 7.09 -0.71
C VAL A 11 15.82 7.06 -1.08
N LEU A 12 15.40 6.17 -2.00
CA LEU A 12 13.99 6.02 -2.36
C LEU A 12 13.14 5.58 -1.14
N ARG A 13 13.65 4.64 -0.33
CA ARG A 13 12.97 4.19 0.91
C ARG A 13 12.80 5.33 1.92
N ILE A 14 13.85 6.12 2.12
CA ILE A 14 13.83 7.29 3.02
C ILE A 14 12.91 8.40 2.47
N ALA A 15 12.98 8.65 1.16
CA ALA A 15 12.11 9.62 0.50
C ALA A 15 10.64 9.23 0.67
N PHE A 16 10.30 7.96 0.42
CA PHE A 16 8.94 7.47 0.60
C PHE A 16 8.46 7.61 2.04
N ASP A 17 9.31 7.32 3.03
CA ASP A 17 8.99 7.52 4.45
C ASP A 17 8.61 8.98 4.75
N GLN A 18 9.34 9.95 4.17
CA GLN A 18 9.01 11.37 4.29
C GLN A 18 7.67 11.70 3.63
N PHE A 19 7.44 11.23 2.40
CA PHE A 19 6.18 11.45 1.68
C PHE A 19 4.98 10.83 2.39
N TRP A 20 5.12 9.62 2.91
CA TRP A 20 4.03 8.94 3.63
C TRP A 20 3.66 9.67 4.92
N ARG A 21 4.64 10.22 5.63
CA ARG A 21 4.39 10.99 6.86
C ARG A 21 3.76 12.36 6.56
N LYS A 22 4.36 13.12 5.65
CA LYS A 22 4.05 14.55 5.45
C LYS A 22 3.12 14.85 4.28
N GLY A 23 2.79 13.86 3.46
CA GLY A 23 2.17 14.07 2.15
C GLY A 23 3.19 14.59 1.13
N VAL A 24 2.83 14.51 -0.16
CA VAL A 24 3.73 14.92 -1.26
C VAL A 24 3.96 16.43 -1.24
N ARG A 25 2.92 17.19 -0.89
CA ARG A 25 2.97 18.65 -0.76
C ARG A 25 3.75 19.09 0.49
N GLY A 26 3.62 18.37 1.60
CA GLY A 26 4.25 18.71 2.87
C GLY A 26 5.73 18.30 2.98
N ALA A 27 6.20 17.32 2.21
CA ALA A 27 7.62 16.96 2.14
C ALA A 27 8.39 17.90 1.20
N SER A 28 9.64 18.21 1.57
CA SER A 28 10.57 18.98 0.73
C SER A 28 11.82 18.16 0.37
N LEU A 29 12.47 18.47 -0.76
CA LEU A 29 13.77 17.88 -1.11
C LEU A 29 14.84 18.14 -0.05
N SER A 30 14.74 19.26 0.69
CA SER A 30 15.62 19.55 1.82
C SER A 30 15.40 18.61 3.01
N ASP A 31 14.14 18.25 3.30
CA ASP A 31 13.83 17.26 4.34
C ASP A 31 14.39 15.89 3.97
N ILE A 32 14.23 15.48 2.71
CA ILE A 32 14.71 14.19 2.20
C ILE A 32 16.24 14.16 2.23
N ALA A 33 16.90 15.22 1.74
CA ALA A 33 18.36 15.36 1.80
C ALA A 33 18.90 15.23 3.22
N ARG A 34 18.25 15.91 4.18
CA ARG A 34 18.64 15.82 5.60
C ARG A 34 18.43 14.41 6.16
N ALA A 35 17.33 13.75 5.79
CA ALA A 35 17.00 12.40 6.28
C ALA A 35 17.90 11.31 5.67
N SER A 36 18.32 11.47 4.42
CA SER A 36 19.16 10.49 3.71
C SER A 36 20.67 10.77 3.84
N GLY A 37 21.06 11.93 4.38
CA GLY A 37 22.45 12.37 4.43
C GLY A 37 23.04 12.73 3.06
N VAL A 38 22.21 12.80 2.01
CA VAL A 38 22.61 13.14 0.65
C VAL A 38 22.42 14.64 0.40
N GLN A 39 23.31 15.23 -0.39
CA GLN A 39 23.19 16.64 -0.76
C GLN A 39 21.96 16.88 -1.66
N ARG A 40 21.24 17.98 -1.44
CA ARG A 40 20.04 18.32 -2.23
C ARG A 40 20.29 18.37 -3.73
N GLY A 41 21.45 18.88 -4.15
CA GLY A 41 21.86 18.91 -5.56
C GLY A 41 22.05 17.52 -6.14
N SER A 42 22.55 16.56 -5.36
CA SER A 42 22.67 15.15 -5.77
C SER A 42 21.32 14.49 -5.96
N LEU A 43 20.32 14.81 -5.10
CA LEU A 43 18.95 14.32 -5.28
C LEU A 43 18.34 14.89 -6.58
N TYR A 44 18.47 16.19 -6.82
CA TYR A 44 17.96 16.80 -8.05
C TYR A 44 18.59 16.20 -9.30
N ASN A 45 19.92 16.00 -9.30
CA ASN A 45 20.63 15.43 -10.42
C ASN A 45 20.26 13.96 -10.69
N ALA A 46 19.96 13.18 -9.66
CA ALA A 46 19.63 11.76 -9.80
C ALA A 46 18.15 11.52 -10.16
N PHE A 47 17.23 12.29 -9.56
CA PHE A 47 15.79 12.02 -9.64
C PHE A 47 15.02 13.07 -10.45
N GLY A 48 15.65 14.17 -10.84
CA GLY A 48 15.04 15.25 -11.63
C GLY A 48 14.19 16.20 -10.80
N SER A 49 13.05 15.74 -10.28
CA SER A 49 12.12 16.57 -9.52
C SER A 49 11.63 15.89 -8.24
N LYS A 50 10.96 16.63 -7.35
CA LYS A 50 10.35 16.04 -6.14
C LYS A 50 9.23 15.06 -6.53
N GLU A 51 8.51 15.40 -7.58
CA GLU A 51 7.42 14.66 -8.19
C GLU A 51 7.91 13.33 -8.76
N ALA A 52 8.98 13.39 -9.58
CA ALA A 52 9.61 12.18 -10.12
C ALA A 52 10.24 11.32 -9.01
N LEU A 53 10.84 11.92 -7.98
CA LEU A 53 11.32 11.21 -6.80
C LEU A 53 10.17 10.52 -6.05
N PHE A 54 9.02 11.18 -5.91
CA PHE A 54 7.84 10.59 -5.28
C PHE A 54 7.36 9.35 -6.05
N LEU A 55 7.18 9.45 -7.37
CA LEU A 55 6.69 8.33 -8.18
C LEU A 55 7.64 7.12 -8.13
N GLN A 56 8.95 7.35 -8.24
CA GLN A 56 9.94 6.28 -8.12
C GLN A 56 9.94 5.65 -6.71
N ALA A 57 9.83 6.48 -5.67
CA ALA A 57 9.80 6.02 -4.29
C ALA A 57 8.51 5.23 -3.99
N TYR A 58 7.37 5.65 -4.56
CA TYR A 58 6.09 4.95 -4.47
C TYR A 58 6.12 3.62 -5.21
N GLU A 59 6.63 3.56 -6.45
CA GLU A 59 6.71 2.30 -7.21
C GLU A 59 7.61 1.28 -6.51
N ARG A 60 8.72 1.73 -5.92
CA ARG A 60 9.58 0.87 -5.10
C ARG A 60 8.80 0.27 -3.92
N TYR A 61 8.12 1.12 -3.15
CA TYR A 61 7.29 0.66 -2.03
C TYR A 61 6.17 -0.29 -2.50
N ALA A 62 5.51 0.02 -3.62
CA ALA A 62 4.47 -0.80 -4.21
C ALA A 62 5.01 -2.19 -4.57
N GLY A 63 6.20 -2.26 -5.18
CA GLY A 63 6.91 -3.51 -5.49
C GLY A 63 7.18 -4.35 -4.25
N ASP A 64 7.79 -3.76 -3.22
CA ASP A 64 8.08 -4.44 -1.95
C ASP A 64 6.80 -4.98 -1.28
N TYR A 65 5.74 -4.17 -1.27
CA TYR A 65 4.45 -4.55 -0.69
C TYR A 65 3.78 -5.68 -1.46
N LEU A 66 3.79 -5.64 -2.80
CA LEU A 66 3.23 -6.69 -3.64
C LEU A 66 4.00 -8.01 -3.49
N LEU A 67 5.34 -7.98 -3.39
CA LEU A 67 6.15 -9.17 -3.13
C LEU A 67 5.80 -9.79 -1.76
N ALA A 68 5.58 -8.97 -0.73
CA ALA A 68 5.14 -9.45 0.58
C ALA A 68 3.74 -10.09 0.52
N LEU A 69 2.80 -9.48 -0.21
CA LEU A 69 1.45 -10.00 -0.40
C LEU A 69 1.47 -11.32 -1.19
N GLN A 70 2.26 -11.41 -2.26
CA GLN A 70 2.43 -12.65 -3.04
C GLN A 70 2.89 -13.80 -2.16
N LYS A 71 3.91 -13.59 -1.32
CA LYS A 71 4.40 -14.60 -0.37
C LYS A 71 3.32 -14.98 0.65
N THR A 72 2.61 -13.99 1.18
CA THR A 72 1.54 -14.16 2.17
C THR A 72 0.39 -14.99 1.62
N LEU A 73 0.04 -14.75 0.36
CA LEU A 73 -1.02 -15.44 -0.34
C LEU A 73 -0.53 -16.74 -1.02
N ALA A 74 0.70 -17.20 -0.84
CA ALA A 74 1.20 -18.36 -1.59
C ALA A 74 0.72 -19.71 -1.03
N THR A 75 0.57 -19.85 0.29
CA THR A 75 0.45 -21.18 0.94
C THR A 75 -0.59 -21.24 2.04
N GLY A 76 -1.16 -22.44 2.26
CA GLY A 76 -2.18 -22.71 3.28
C GLY A 76 -3.62 -22.66 2.74
N SER A 77 -4.58 -22.89 3.65
CA SER A 77 -6.01 -22.73 3.36
C SER A 77 -6.33 -21.29 2.94
N LEU A 78 -7.35 -21.11 2.12
CA LEU A 78 -7.82 -19.80 1.70
C LEU A 78 -8.12 -18.90 2.90
N ARG A 79 -8.77 -19.43 3.94
CA ARG A 79 -9.00 -18.69 5.19
C ARG A 79 -7.70 -18.17 5.80
N LYS A 80 -6.68 -19.03 5.93
CA LYS A 80 -5.37 -18.63 6.48
C LYS A 80 -4.70 -17.56 5.61
N ARG A 81 -4.72 -17.74 4.28
CA ARG A 81 -4.16 -16.78 3.31
C ARG A 81 -4.82 -15.40 3.47
N LEU A 82 -6.16 -15.35 3.54
CA LEU A 82 -6.90 -14.10 3.73
C LEU A 82 -6.66 -13.47 5.10
N THR A 83 -6.58 -14.27 6.18
CA THR A 83 -6.22 -13.77 7.51
C THR A 83 -4.85 -13.10 7.48
N SER A 84 -3.84 -13.78 6.94
CA SER A 84 -2.47 -13.23 6.86
C SER A 84 -2.39 -12.00 5.94
N PHE A 85 -3.19 -11.94 4.87
CA PHE A 85 -3.33 -10.74 4.03
C PHE A 85 -3.84 -9.53 4.83
N PHE A 86 -4.90 -9.70 5.62
CA PHE A 86 -5.41 -8.62 6.48
C PHE A 86 -4.41 -8.26 7.59
N ASP A 87 -3.73 -9.23 8.19
CA ASP A 87 -2.72 -8.99 9.22
C ASP A 87 -1.56 -8.14 8.69
N LEU A 88 -1.03 -8.49 7.52
CA LEU A 88 0.02 -7.72 6.85
C LEU A 88 -0.47 -6.30 6.52
N THR A 89 -1.69 -6.18 6.01
CA THR A 89 -2.30 -4.90 5.64
C THR A 89 -2.49 -3.99 6.85
N ILE A 90 -3.06 -4.49 7.95
CA ILE A 90 -3.25 -3.75 9.20
C ILE A 90 -1.90 -3.35 9.79
N THR A 91 -0.94 -4.27 9.85
CA THR A 91 0.41 -3.98 10.35
C THR A 91 1.09 -2.86 9.54
N ASN A 92 0.96 -2.90 8.22
CA ASN A 92 1.52 -1.89 7.34
C ASN A 92 0.88 -0.50 7.57
N PHE A 93 -0.45 -0.43 7.69
CA PHE A 93 -1.16 0.84 7.95
C PHE A 93 -0.84 1.41 9.33
N ARG A 94 -0.64 0.55 10.32
CA ARG A 94 -0.29 0.93 11.69
C ARG A 94 1.21 1.12 11.91
N SER A 95 2.03 1.01 10.87
CA SER A 95 3.46 1.26 11.00
C SER A 95 3.71 2.73 11.39
N GLY A 96 4.57 2.95 12.39
CA GLY A 96 4.90 4.29 12.89
C GLY A 96 4.03 4.79 14.07
N SER A 97 4.36 5.98 14.58
CA SER A 97 3.63 6.65 15.66
C SER A 97 3.54 8.16 15.36
N PRO A 98 2.32 8.73 15.22
CA PRO A 98 1.05 8.02 15.13
C PRO A 98 1.00 7.11 13.90
N PRO A 99 0.05 6.17 13.84
CA PRO A 99 -0.17 5.34 12.68
C PRO A 99 -0.27 6.12 11.37
N ARG A 100 0.41 5.62 10.33
CA ARG A 100 0.55 6.32 9.06
C ARG A 100 -0.66 6.18 8.14
N GLY A 101 -1.50 5.18 8.36
CA GLY A 101 -2.61 4.80 7.48
C GLY A 101 -2.12 4.28 6.12
N CYS A 102 -3.05 4.14 5.18
CA CYS A 102 -2.71 3.74 3.81
C CYS A 102 -2.18 4.92 2.98
N PRO A 103 -0.96 4.81 2.38
CA PRO A 103 -0.40 5.88 1.58
C PRO A 103 -1.21 6.13 0.30
N THR A 104 -1.74 5.08 -0.33
CA THR A 104 -2.59 5.18 -1.53
C THR A 104 -3.90 5.90 -1.23
N THR A 105 -4.60 5.52 -0.15
CA THR A 105 -5.88 6.15 0.23
C THR A 105 -5.69 7.63 0.58
N ARG A 106 -4.64 7.95 1.35
CA ARG A 106 -4.32 9.34 1.70
C ARG A 106 -3.91 10.15 0.48
N GLY A 107 -3.04 9.59 -0.35
CA GLY A 107 -2.57 10.22 -1.58
C GLY A 107 -3.75 10.61 -2.49
N LEU A 108 -4.68 9.68 -2.73
CA LEU A 108 -5.90 9.95 -3.51
C LEU A 108 -6.75 11.11 -2.94
N MET A 109 -6.81 11.28 -1.62
CA MET A 109 -7.53 12.38 -0.98
C MET A 109 -6.79 13.73 -1.08
N GLU A 110 -5.48 13.72 -1.31
CA GLU A 110 -4.66 14.94 -1.50
C GLU A 110 -4.68 15.45 -2.95
N LEU A 111 -5.06 14.61 -3.92
CA LEU A 111 -5.17 14.96 -5.32
C LEU A 111 -6.30 15.99 -5.55
N GLY A 112 -6.13 16.85 -6.55
CA GLY A 112 -7.19 17.75 -7.01
C GLY A 112 -8.45 16.98 -7.43
N ALA A 113 -9.62 17.59 -7.19
CA ALA A 113 -10.92 17.00 -7.52
C ALA A 113 -11.20 16.89 -9.03
N VAL A 114 -10.41 17.58 -9.87
CA VAL A 114 -10.57 17.65 -11.32
C VAL A 114 -9.37 16.95 -11.97
N GLU A 115 -9.61 16.17 -13.02
CA GLU A 115 -8.54 15.70 -13.92
C GLU A 115 -7.76 16.93 -14.41
N GLY A 116 -6.47 16.96 -14.11
CA GLY A 116 -5.58 18.05 -14.45
C GLY A 116 -4.21 17.49 -14.82
N GLU A 117 -3.51 18.18 -15.71
CA GLU A 117 -2.19 17.76 -16.19
C GLU A 117 -1.13 17.81 -15.06
N GLY A 118 -0.22 16.83 -15.05
CA GLY A 118 0.94 16.79 -14.16
C GLY A 118 0.86 15.72 -13.07
N LEU A 119 1.53 15.96 -11.93
CA LEU A 119 1.73 15.01 -10.83
C LEU A 119 0.45 14.31 -10.35
N ASP A 120 -0.69 15.00 -10.38
CA ASP A 120 -1.94 14.46 -9.86
C ASP A 120 -2.46 13.30 -10.73
N GLU A 121 -2.23 13.32 -12.05
CA GLU A 121 -2.60 12.23 -12.97
C GLU A 121 -1.64 11.04 -12.83
N ASP A 122 -0.33 11.28 -12.88
CA ASP A 122 0.69 10.22 -12.70
C ASP A 122 0.53 9.51 -11.35
N ALA A 123 0.25 10.27 -10.29
CA ALA A 123 -0.01 9.71 -8.97
C ALA A 123 -1.31 8.89 -8.94
N ARG A 124 -2.38 9.38 -9.59
CA ARG A 124 -3.66 8.66 -9.69
C ARG A 124 -3.48 7.32 -10.41
N GLU A 125 -2.76 7.30 -11.52
CA GLU A 125 -2.44 6.08 -12.26
C GLU A 125 -1.62 5.11 -11.39
N ALA A 126 -0.55 5.57 -10.75
CA ALA A 126 0.28 4.74 -9.87
C ALA A 126 -0.54 4.13 -8.72
N PHE A 127 -1.43 4.93 -8.11
CA PHE A 127 -2.32 4.48 -7.05
C PHE A 127 -3.34 3.44 -7.54
N ALA A 128 -3.98 3.68 -8.69
CA ALA A 128 -4.91 2.76 -9.30
C ALA A 128 -4.23 1.44 -9.69
N ASN A 129 -3.01 1.51 -10.22
CA ASN A 129 -2.21 0.34 -10.58
C ASN A 129 -1.92 -0.55 -9.36
N LEU A 130 -1.45 0.02 -8.25
CA LEU A 130 -1.23 -0.76 -7.02
C LEU A 130 -2.54 -1.39 -6.53
N ILE A 131 -3.64 -0.65 -6.51
CA ILE A 131 -4.95 -1.19 -6.08
C ILE A 131 -5.36 -2.39 -6.95
N SER A 132 -5.26 -2.26 -8.27
CA SER A 132 -5.59 -3.32 -9.23
C SER A 132 -4.68 -4.54 -9.08
N ARG A 133 -3.37 -4.34 -8.87
CA ARG A 133 -2.42 -5.45 -8.67
C ARG A 133 -2.68 -6.20 -7.36
N ILE A 134 -3.04 -5.51 -6.28
CA ILE A 134 -3.45 -6.17 -5.02
C ILE A 134 -4.77 -6.94 -5.24
N ALA A 135 -5.75 -6.34 -5.93
CA ALA A 135 -7.02 -6.99 -6.22
C ALA A 135 -6.82 -8.30 -7.01
N ALA A 136 -5.95 -8.28 -8.03
CA ALA A 136 -5.60 -9.46 -8.81
C ALA A 136 -4.98 -10.56 -7.93
N LEU A 137 -4.04 -10.23 -7.03
CA LEU A 137 -3.45 -11.24 -6.13
C LEU A 137 -4.50 -11.89 -5.20
N VAL A 138 -5.46 -11.10 -4.71
CA VAL A 138 -6.55 -11.63 -3.88
C VAL A 138 -7.51 -12.47 -4.71
N GLN A 139 -7.83 -12.05 -5.93
CA GLN A 139 -8.65 -12.80 -6.86
C GLN A 139 -8.02 -14.15 -7.20
N ASP A 140 -6.74 -14.18 -7.57
CA ASP A 140 -5.98 -15.42 -7.83
C ASP A 140 -6.03 -16.35 -6.61
N ALA A 141 -5.96 -15.79 -5.40
CA ALA A 141 -6.06 -16.58 -4.19
C ALA A 141 -7.44 -17.20 -4.00
N LEU A 142 -8.51 -16.46 -4.28
CA LEU A 142 -9.90 -16.90 -4.24
C LEU A 142 -10.19 -17.96 -5.31
N GLU A 143 -9.70 -17.77 -6.54
CA GLU A 143 -9.81 -18.74 -7.65
C GLU A 143 -9.14 -20.06 -7.28
N ALA A 144 -7.91 -20.00 -6.76
CA ALA A 144 -7.21 -21.19 -6.29
C ALA A 144 -7.91 -21.88 -5.11
N GLY A 145 -8.59 -21.12 -4.24
CA GLY A 145 -9.42 -21.68 -3.18
C GLY A 145 -10.71 -22.32 -3.70
N ALA A 146 -11.34 -21.71 -4.71
CA ALA A 146 -12.52 -22.28 -5.37
C ALA A 146 -12.21 -23.61 -6.05
N ALA A 147 -11.06 -23.70 -6.73
CA ALA A 147 -10.58 -24.95 -7.30
C ALA A 147 -10.36 -26.08 -6.27
N ARG A 148 -10.19 -25.73 -4.98
CA ARG A 148 -10.07 -26.67 -3.85
C ARG A 148 -11.37 -26.84 -3.06
N GLY A 149 -12.46 -26.22 -3.47
CA GLY A 149 -13.75 -26.27 -2.78
C GLY A 149 -13.83 -25.41 -1.51
N GLU A 150 -12.86 -24.52 -1.27
CA GLU A 150 -12.83 -23.64 -0.09
C GLU A 150 -13.65 -22.35 -0.27
N PHE A 151 -14.11 -22.07 -1.50
CA PHE A 151 -14.86 -20.87 -1.86
C PHE A 151 -15.82 -21.15 -3.02
N SER A 152 -17.02 -20.58 -2.96
CA SER A 152 -18.09 -20.81 -3.95
C SER A 152 -18.72 -19.52 -4.49
N GLY A 153 -18.16 -18.35 -4.16
CA GLY A 153 -18.63 -17.06 -4.64
C GLY A 153 -17.93 -16.64 -5.93
N ASP A 154 -18.18 -15.40 -6.36
CA ASP A 154 -17.46 -14.75 -7.45
C ASP A 154 -16.10 -14.20 -6.95
N PRO A 155 -14.95 -14.73 -7.44
CA PRO A 155 -13.63 -14.28 -7.02
C PRO A 155 -13.37 -12.81 -7.27
N ALA A 156 -13.82 -12.26 -8.40
CA ALA A 156 -13.57 -10.87 -8.77
C ALA A 156 -14.36 -9.93 -7.85
N ALA A 157 -15.66 -10.19 -7.65
CA ALA A 157 -16.48 -9.40 -6.74
C ALA A 157 -15.98 -9.49 -5.28
N ALA A 158 -15.58 -10.68 -4.82
CA ALA A 158 -15.03 -10.86 -3.48
C ALA A 158 -13.67 -10.14 -3.28
N ALA A 159 -12.79 -10.17 -4.28
CA ALA A 159 -11.54 -9.41 -4.25
C ALA A 159 -11.82 -7.91 -4.15
N LEU A 160 -12.71 -7.36 -5.00
CA LEU A 160 -13.10 -5.95 -4.94
C LEU A 160 -13.70 -5.57 -3.57
N HIS A 161 -14.54 -6.43 -2.99
CA HIS A 161 -15.06 -6.23 -1.64
C HIS A 161 -13.95 -6.17 -0.59
N ILE A 162 -13.04 -7.16 -0.58
CA ILE A 162 -11.90 -7.20 0.35
C ILE A 162 -11.05 -5.93 0.23
N ILE A 163 -10.70 -5.52 -0.99
CA ILE A 163 -9.91 -4.31 -1.22
C ILE A 163 -10.65 -3.07 -0.71
N THR A 164 -11.95 -2.97 -0.95
CA THR A 164 -12.78 -1.86 -0.44
C THR A 164 -12.75 -1.82 1.10
N VAL A 165 -12.90 -2.96 1.76
CA VAL A 165 -12.79 -3.06 3.22
C VAL A 165 -11.42 -2.60 3.71
N THR A 166 -10.31 -2.98 3.04
CA THR A 166 -8.97 -2.50 3.44
C THR A 166 -8.84 -0.98 3.38
N ARG A 167 -9.52 -0.31 2.43
CA ARG A 167 -9.55 1.16 2.39
C ARG A 167 -10.33 1.74 3.57
N GLY A 168 -11.46 1.13 3.93
CA GLY A 168 -12.22 1.47 5.13
C GLY A 168 -11.39 1.32 6.41
N LEU A 169 -10.68 0.20 6.55
CA LEU A 169 -9.77 -0.03 7.69
C LEU A 169 -8.72 1.07 7.80
N ALA A 170 -8.12 1.49 6.67
CA ALA A 170 -7.12 2.56 6.66
C ALA A 170 -7.65 3.91 7.16
N VAL A 171 -8.95 4.18 7.00
CA VAL A 171 -9.60 5.40 7.50
C VAL A 171 -9.96 5.24 8.99
N LEU A 172 -10.58 4.11 9.35
CA LEU A 172 -11.06 3.86 10.73
C LEU A 172 -9.93 3.70 11.74
N GLU A 173 -8.77 3.22 11.29
CA GLU A 173 -7.54 3.14 12.07
C GLU A 173 -7.22 4.47 12.77
N ARG A 174 -7.39 5.60 12.08
CA ARG A 174 -7.17 6.94 12.65
C ARG A 174 -8.30 7.44 13.54
N ALA A 175 -9.51 6.94 13.34
CA ALA A 175 -10.68 7.38 14.09
C ALA A 175 -10.75 6.74 15.48
N PHE A 176 -10.34 5.47 15.58
CA PHE A 176 -10.55 4.68 16.79
C PHE A 176 -9.25 4.20 17.46
N ASP A 177 -8.10 4.17 16.78
CA ASP A 177 -6.79 3.65 17.27
C ASP A 177 -6.84 2.26 17.97
N GLU A 178 -7.92 1.50 17.77
CA GLU A 178 -8.12 0.19 18.37
C GLU A 178 -7.83 -0.93 17.36
N GLU A 179 -6.59 -1.45 17.40
CA GLU A 179 -6.21 -2.65 16.62
C GLU A 179 -7.22 -3.80 16.71
N PRO A 180 -7.74 -4.14 17.91
CA PRO A 180 -8.69 -5.23 18.04
C PRO A 180 -9.95 -5.03 17.19
N GLN A 181 -10.41 -3.78 17.03
CA GLN A 181 -11.58 -3.46 16.23
C GLN A 181 -11.30 -3.67 14.73
N LEU A 182 -10.13 -3.26 14.23
CA LEU A 182 -9.73 -3.49 12.84
C LEU A 182 -9.64 -4.99 12.52
N ARG A 183 -9.04 -5.76 13.45
CA ARG A 183 -8.94 -7.22 13.33
C ARG A 183 -10.30 -7.91 13.37
N LYS A 184 -11.22 -7.40 14.18
CA LYS A 184 -12.62 -7.88 14.23
C LYS A 184 -13.34 -7.66 12.91
N ILE A 185 -13.19 -6.49 12.29
CA ILE A 185 -13.76 -6.20 10.96
C ILE A 185 -13.15 -7.13 9.91
N ALA A 186 -11.83 -7.28 9.89
CA ALA A 186 -11.14 -8.18 8.97
C ALA A 186 -11.63 -9.64 9.08
N ALA A 187 -11.72 -10.18 10.31
CA ALA A 187 -12.23 -11.52 10.54
C ALA A 187 -13.68 -11.68 10.08
N HIS A 188 -14.53 -10.68 10.36
CA HIS A 188 -15.93 -10.69 9.92
C HIS A 188 -16.04 -10.65 8.38
N THR A 189 -15.22 -9.86 7.70
CA THR A 189 -15.16 -9.85 6.23
C THR A 189 -14.78 -11.21 5.66
N ILE A 190 -13.82 -11.91 6.26
CA ILE A 190 -13.45 -13.27 5.83
C ILE A 190 -14.65 -14.23 5.99
N ASP A 191 -15.37 -14.14 7.10
CA ASP A 191 -16.55 -14.99 7.35
C ASP A 191 -17.69 -14.71 6.36
N LEU A 192 -17.91 -13.45 6.00
CA LEU A 192 -18.90 -13.06 4.99
C LEU A 192 -18.52 -13.57 3.60
N VAL A 193 -17.25 -13.43 3.21
CA VAL A 193 -16.76 -13.84 1.89
C VAL A 193 -16.74 -15.36 1.75
N LEU A 194 -16.24 -16.10 2.74
CA LEU A 194 -16.14 -17.56 2.65
C LEU A 194 -17.46 -18.29 2.98
N GLY A 195 -18.41 -17.58 3.60
CA GLY A 195 -19.63 -18.18 4.12
C GLY A 195 -19.38 -19.10 5.31
N LYS A 196 -20.46 -19.54 5.97
CA LYS A 196 -20.41 -20.43 7.15
C LYS A 196 -19.91 -21.87 6.84
N GLY A 197 -19.66 -22.20 5.57
CA GLY A 197 -19.27 -23.54 5.10
C GLY A 197 -17.76 -23.79 4.98
N GLY A 198 -16.91 -22.77 5.06
CA GLY A 198 -15.45 -22.90 4.91
C GLY A 198 -14.71 -23.21 6.23
N ARG A 199 -14.97 -24.39 6.83
CA ARG A 199 -14.16 -24.98 7.90
C ARG A 199 -13.27 -26.08 7.35
#